data_AF-A0A8T6V510-F1
#
_entry.id   AF-A0A8T6V510-F1
#
_cell.length_a   1.000
_cell.length_b   1.000
_cell.length_c   1.000
_cell.angle_alpha   90.00
_cell.angle_beta   90.00
_cell.angle_gamma   90.00
#
_symmetry.space_group_name_H-M   'P 1'
#
loop_
_entity.id
_entity.type
_entity.pdbx_description
1 polymer ?
#
loop_
_entity_poly.entity_id
_entity_poly.type
_entity_poly.pdbx_seq_one_letter_code
_entity_poly.pdbx_strand_id
1 'polypeptide(L)'
;IEGETKDRDHKNWSDLVSFSHQIAKKDPNTNRPTLDLGFAVSKTLDKASPKIQEAVVTGKLIPSMTLELTRNLGDSGRVTYYAYELKNVQVTSYSISGTGQAGEVPMESFS
;
A
#
# COMPACT_ATOMS: atom_id res chain seq x y z
N ILE A 1 0.01 -1.02 -10.62
CA ILE A 1 0.88 -2.22 -10.65
C ILE A 1 -0.06 -3.41 -10.41
N GLU A 2 0.01 -4.49 -11.19
CA GLU A 2 -0.93 -5.62 -11.05
C GLU A 2 -0.55 -6.53 -9.87
N GLY A 3 -1.50 -6.76 -8.97
CA GLY A 3 -1.44 -7.78 -7.93
C GLY A 3 -2.18 -9.07 -8.33
N GLU A 4 -2.75 -9.76 -7.35
CA GLU A 4 -3.33 -11.11 -7.50
C GLU A 4 -4.77 -11.27 -7.01
N THR A 5 -5.41 -10.19 -6.51
CA THR A 5 -6.77 -10.24 -5.99
C THR A 5 -7.76 -10.71 -7.07
N LYS A 6 -8.59 -11.69 -6.71
CA LYS A 6 -9.64 -12.28 -7.59
C LYS A 6 -11.04 -11.75 -7.31
N ASP A 7 -11.18 -10.85 -6.34
CA ASP A 7 -12.43 -10.17 -6.04
C ASP A 7 -13.00 -9.49 -7.30
N ARG A 8 -14.32 -9.54 -7.46
CA ARG A 8 -15.00 -8.99 -8.64
C ARG A 8 -14.72 -7.50 -8.83
N ASP A 9 -14.74 -6.76 -7.73
CA ASP A 9 -14.68 -5.30 -7.74
C ASP A 9 -13.23 -4.80 -7.64
N HIS A 10 -12.28 -5.67 -7.25
CA HIS A 10 -10.84 -5.37 -7.08
C HIS A 10 -9.95 -6.37 -7.84
N LYS A 11 -10.35 -6.75 -9.05
CA LYS A 11 -9.61 -7.74 -9.85
C LYS A 11 -8.20 -7.24 -10.19
N ASN A 12 -7.18 -8.07 -9.97
CA ASN A 12 -5.76 -7.76 -10.16
C ASN A 12 -5.20 -6.66 -9.23
N TRP A 13 -5.89 -6.36 -8.13
CA TRP A 13 -5.35 -5.51 -7.07
C TRP A 13 -4.42 -6.31 -6.16
N SER A 14 -3.73 -5.63 -5.24
CA SER A 14 -3.00 -6.25 -4.15
C SER A 14 -3.82 -6.15 -2.88
N ASP A 15 -4.11 -7.29 -2.25
CA ASP A 15 -4.69 -7.30 -0.91
C ASP A 15 -3.65 -6.82 0.10
N LEU A 16 -4.06 -5.88 0.96
CA LEU A 16 -3.22 -5.34 2.04
C LEU A 16 -3.56 -6.03 3.35
N VAL A 17 -2.53 -6.32 4.14
CA VAL A 17 -2.66 -6.83 5.51
C VAL A 17 -2.85 -5.66 6.47
N SER A 18 -2.07 -4.59 6.29
CA SER A 18 -2.18 -3.39 7.10
C SER A 18 -1.68 -2.17 6.34
N PHE A 19 -2.14 -0.99 6.76
CA PHE A 19 -1.55 0.27 6.37
C PHE A 19 -1.60 1.25 7.55
N SER A 20 -0.70 2.22 7.56
CA SER A 20 -0.75 3.38 8.46
C SER A 20 -0.39 4.64 7.70
N HIS A 21 -1.13 5.70 7.98
CA HIS A 21 -0.89 7.03 7.44
C HIS A 21 -1.04 8.04 8.58
N GLN A 22 -0.04 8.91 8.73
CA GLN A 22 -0.04 9.94 9.76
C GLN A 22 0.04 11.31 9.11
N ILE A 23 -0.89 12.18 9.46
CA ILE A 23 -0.84 13.60 9.12
C ILE A 23 -0.59 14.36 10.41
N ALA A 24 0.60 14.98 10.51
CA ALA A 24 0.96 15.82 11.64
C ALA A 24 1.24 17.25 11.18
N LYS A 25 0.64 18.24 11.88
CA LYS A 25 1.11 19.63 11.78
C LYS A 25 2.47 19.70 12.46
N LYS A 26 3.47 20.21 11.75
CA LYS A 26 4.83 20.33 12.24
C LYS A 26 4.95 21.43 13.32
N ASP A 27 5.95 21.30 14.18
CA ASP A 27 6.32 22.25 15.22
C ASP A 27 6.38 23.70 14.68
N PRO A 28 5.64 24.66 15.26
CA PRO A 28 5.65 26.07 14.84
C PRO A 28 7.03 26.74 14.90
N ASN A 29 8.01 26.13 15.57
CA ASN A 29 9.38 26.65 15.67
C ASN A 29 10.29 26.30 14.47
N THR A 30 9.81 25.52 13.50
CA THR A 30 10.61 25.14 12.32
C THR A 30 10.03 25.71 11.03
N ASN A 31 10.77 26.61 10.36
CA ASN A 31 10.42 27.22 9.06
C ASN A 31 10.45 26.25 7.85
N ARG A 32 10.39 24.93 8.08
CA ARG A 32 10.38 23.93 7.01
C ARG A 32 9.00 23.29 6.92
N PRO A 33 8.17 23.63 5.92
CA PRO A 33 6.96 22.87 5.64
C PRO A 33 7.39 21.49 5.15
N THR A 34 7.35 20.51 6.03
CA THR A 34 7.50 19.10 5.64
C THR A 34 6.31 18.40 6.25
N LEU A 35 5.25 18.34 5.46
CA LEU A 35 4.11 17.47 5.72
C LEU A 35 4.59 16.08 5.30
N ASP A 36 4.78 15.19 6.27
CA ASP A 36 4.95 13.77 5.96
C ASP A 36 3.57 13.24 5.58
N LEU A 37 3.43 12.81 4.33
CA LEU A 37 2.22 12.21 3.77
C LEU A 37 2.42 10.72 3.46
N GLY A 38 3.48 10.11 3.98
CA GLY A 38 3.82 8.72 3.71
C GLY A 38 2.71 7.75 4.13
N PHE A 39 2.63 6.65 3.40
CA PHE A 39 1.84 5.48 3.77
C PHE A 39 2.82 4.35 4.05
N ALA A 40 2.80 3.80 5.25
CA ALA A 40 3.45 2.51 5.47
C ALA A 40 2.43 1.41 5.19
N VAL A 41 2.75 0.49 4.30
CA VAL A 41 1.87 -0.58 3.83
C VAL A 41 2.55 -1.92 4.09
N SER A 42 1.79 -2.92 4.53
CA SER A 42 2.24 -4.31 4.59
C SER A 42 1.26 -5.24 3.88
N LYS A 43 1.82 -6.21 3.15
CA LYS A 43 1.05 -7.25 2.44
C LYS A 43 1.85 -8.54 2.34
N THR A 44 1.17 -9.62 1.95
CA THR A 44 1.85 -10.81 1.43
C THR A 44 2.46 -10.51 0.07
N LEU A 45 3.56 -11.20 -0.24
CA LEU A 45 4.06 -11.24 -1.61
C LEU A 45 2.95 -11.58 -2.61
N ASP A 46 2.96 -10.89 -3.74
CA ASP A 46 2.13 -11.17 -4.90
C ASP A 46 2.84 -10.71 -6.19
N LYS A 47 2.15 -10.81 -7.33
CA LYS A 47 2.61 -10.34 -8.63
C LYS A 47 3.11 -8.88 -8.66
N ALA A 48 2.65 -8.01 -7.75
CA ALA A 48 3.06 -6.61 -7.71
C ALA A 48 4.44 -6.42 -7.09
N SER A 49 4.86 -7.33 -6.20
CA SER A 49 6.07 -7.19 -5.38
C SER A 49 7.35 -6.87 -6.18
N PRO A 50 7.68 -7.56 -7.30
CA PRO A 50 8.88 -7.23 -8.07
C PRO A 50 8.85 -5.82 -8.68
N LYS A 51 7.66 -5.33 -9.04
CA LYS A 51 7.49 -3.98 -9.61
C LYS A 51 7.53 -2.90 -8.54
N ILE A 52 7.14 -3.21 -7.31
CA ILE A 52 7.31 -2.31 -6.16
C ILE A 52 8.81 -2.20 -5.83
N GLN A 53 9.54 -3.33 -5.79
CA GLN A 53 10.99 -3.35 -5.60
C GLN A 53 11.72 -2.54 -6.69
N GLU A 54 11.36 -2.75 -7.96
CA GLU A 54 11.89 -1.98 -9.09
C GLU A 54 11.65 -0.48 -8.92
N ALA A 55 10.46 -0.07 -8.45
CA ALA A 55 10.13 1.34 -8.24
C ALA A 55 11.02 2.00 -7.19
N VAL A 56 11.37 1.28 -6.11
CA VAL A 56 12.32 1.75 -5.09
C VAL A 56 13.71 1.95 -5.69
N VAL A 57 14.24 0.93 -6.36
CA VAL A 57 15.61 0.95 -6.91
C VAL A 57 15.77 2.03 -7.97
N THR A 58 14.76 2.24 -8.79
CA THR A 58 14.78 3.21 -9.90
C THR A 58 14.36 4.63 -9.48
N GLY A 59 13.80 4.80 -8.28
CA GLY A 59 13.16 6.04 -7.87
C GLY A 59 11.98 6.43 -8.79
N LYS A 60 11.35 5.46 -9.46
CA LYS A 60 10.31 5.71 -10.44
C LYS A 60 9.06 6.30 -9.79
N LEU A 61 8.59 7.41 -10.36
CA LEU A 61 7.28 7.96 -10.01
C LEU A 61 6.15 7.10 -10.59
N ILE A 62 5.25 6.70 -9.72
CA ILE A 62 4.00 6.02 -10.01
C ILE A 62 2.93 7.10 -10.14
N PRO A 63 2.25 7.22 -11.30
CA PRO A 63 1.31 8.32 -11.54
C PRO A 63 0.17 8.42 -10.53
N SER A 64 -0.37 7.29 -10.08
CA SER A 64 -1.46 7.23 -9.11
C SER A 64 -1.40 5.95 -8.27
N MET A 65 -1.81 6.07 -7.00
CA MET A 65 -2.10 4.95 -6.10
C MET A 65 -3.49 5.15 -5.51
N THR A 66 -4.32 4.09 -5.59
CA THR A 66 -5.63 4.04 -4.94
C THR A 66 -5.60 2.99 -3.83
N LEU A 67 -6.09 3.36 -2.64
CA LEU A 67 -6.29 2.44 -1.52
C LEU A 67 -7.76 2.48 -1.13
N GLU A 68 -8.43 1.33 -1.21
CA GLU A 68 -9.84 1.19 -0.86
C GLU A 68 -10.02 0.36 0.41
N LEU A 69 -10.75 0.92 1.37
CA LEU A 69 -11.19 0.22 2.56
C LEU A 69 -12.59 -0.30 2.31
N THR A 70 -12.72 -1.62 2.39
CA THR A 70 -13.96 -2.31 2.11
C THR A 70 -14.56 -2.92 3.36
N ARG A 71 -15.89 -2.97 3.42
CA ARG A 71 -16.65 -3.63 4.47
C ARG A 71 -17.67 -4.55 3.84
N ASN A 72 -17.82 -5.75 4.40
CA ASN A 72 -18.90 -6.65 4.03
C ASN A 72 -20.18 -6.21 4.77
N LEU A 73 -21.25 -5.90 4.02
CA LEU A 73 -22.57 -5.50 4.53
C LEU A 73 -23.61 -6.61 4.39
N GLY A 74 -23.20 -7.88 4.54
CA GLY A 74 -24.10 -9.03 4.47
C GLY A 74 -24.67 -9.21 3.08
N ASP A 75 -26.00 -9.16 2.95
CA ASP A 75 -26.72 -9.41 1.70
C ASP A 75 -26.37 -8.40 0.58
N SER A 76 -25.92 -7.20 0.94
CA SER A 76 -25.48 -6.17 0.00
C SER A 76 -24.06 -6.39 -0.53
N GLY A 77 -23.35 -7.41 -0.05
CA GLY A 77 -21.99 -7.73 -0.44
C GLY A 77 -20.94 -6.77 0.13
N ARG A 78 -19.75 -6.77 -0.50
CA ARG A 78 -18.63 -5.94 -0.11
C ARG A 78 -18.76 -4.55 -0.73
N VAL A 79 -18.69 -3.50 0.10
CA VAL A 79 -18.73 -2.11 -0.36
C VAL A 79 -17.46 -1.38 0.06
N THR A 80 -16.96 -0.49 -0.80
CA THR A 80 -15.92 0.48 -0.44
C THR A 80 -16.56 1.61 0.36
N TYR A 81 -16.12 1.80 1.60
CA TYR A 81 -16.64 2.87 2.47
C TYR A 81 -15.68 4.05 2.61
N TYR A 82 -14.42 3.87 2.21
CA TYR A 82 -13.41 4.92 2.23
C TYR A 82 -12.33 4.64 1.19
N ALA A 83 -11.87 5.67 0.48
CA ALA A 83 -10.81 5.54 -0.51
C ALA A 83 -9.80 6.70 -0.41
N TYR A 84 -8.51 6.37 -0.54
CA TYR A 84 -7.44 7.33 -0.75
C TYR A 84 -7.02 7.31 -2.22
N GLU A 85 -6.81 8.49 -2.82
CA GLU A 85 -6.20 8.65 -4.13
C GLU A 85 -4.96 9.54 -3.99
N LEU A 86 -3.78 8.96 -4.23
CA LEU A 86 -2.51 9.68 -4.23
C LEU A 86 -2.01 9.83 -5.66
N LYS A 87 -1.39 10.97 -5.96
CA LYS A 87 -0.81 11.28 -7.27
C LYS A 87 0.68 11.51 -7.15
N ASN A 88 1.42 11.14 -8.19
CA ASN A 88 2.89 11.27 -8.23
C ASN A 88 3.56 10.57 -7.04
N VAL A 89 3.22 9.30 -6.84
CA VAL A 89 3.67 8.49 -5.72
C VAL A 89 5.07 7.96 -5.98
N GLN A 90 5.92 7.93 -4.96
CA GLN A 90 7.21 7.27 -5.00
C GLN A 90 7.25 6.23 -3.90
N VAL A 91 7.79 5.05 -4.20
CA VAL A 91 8.14 4.08 -3.16
C VAL A 91 9.53 4.43 -2.65
N THR A 92 9.61 4.79 -1.38
CA THR A 92 10.78 5.32 -0.68
C THR A 92 11.55 4.25 0.08
N SER A 93 10.88 3.17 0.49
CA SER A 93 11.51 2.03 1.15
C SER A 93 10.78 0.73 0.89
N TYR A 94 11.51 -0.38 0.99
CA TYR A 94 10.95 -1.72 0.87
C TYR A 94 11.74 -2.70 1.73
N SER A 95 11.03 -3.58 2.42
CA SER A 95 11.58 -4.64 3.23
C SER A 95 10.72 -5.89 3.06
N ILE A 96 11.36 -7.06 3.14
CA ILE A 96 10.70 -8.36 3.05
C ILE A 96 11.26 -9.25 4.14
N SER A 97 10.39 -10.03 4.77
CA SER A 97 10.75 -11.04 5.73
C SER A 97 9.88 -12.29 5.56
N GLY A 98 10.44 -13.45 5.86
CA GLY A 98 9.74 -14.71 5.77
C GLY A 98 10.34 -15.73 6.71
N THR A 99 9.52 -16.68 7.13
CA THR A 99 9.93 -17.86 7.90
C THR A 99 9.90 -19.08 6.98
N GLY A 100 10.64 -20.14 7.32
CA GLY A 100 10.64 -21.39 6.56
C GLY A 100 9.40 -22.27 6.80
N GLN A 101 8.32 -21.74 7.36
CA GLN A 101 7.14 -22.51 7.74
C GLN A 101 6.27 -22.81 6.52
N ALA A 102 5.89 -24.08 6.36
CA ALA A 102 5.07 -24.52 5.24
C ALA A 102 3.70 -23.83 5.26
N GLY A 103 3.29 -23.26 4.12
CA GLY A 103 1.99 -22.64 3.94
C GLY A 103 1.92 -21.14 4.25
N GLU A 104 3.00 -20.54 4.76
CA GLU A 104 3.08 -19.08 4.93
C GLU A 104 3.68 -18.41 3.69
N VAL A 105 3.02 -17.34 3.23
CA VAL A 105 3.57 -16.46 2.20
C VAL A 105 4.38 -15.35 2.91
N PRO A 106 5.62 -15.05 2.49
CA PRO A 106 6.42 -13.99 3.09
C PRO A 106 5.70 -12.64 3.14
N MET A 107 5.95 -11.87 4.21
CA MET A 107 5.46 -10.50 4.35
C MET A 107 6.44 -9.50 3.74
N GLU A 108 5.89 -8.54 3.01
CA GLU A 108 6.59 -7.34 2.59
C GLU A 108 5.97 -6.10 3.24
N SER A 109 6.83 -5.13 3.54
CA SER A 109 6.46 -3.81 4.04
C SER A 109 7.18 -2.74 3.23
N PHE A 110 6.46 -1.72 2.78
CA PHE A 110 6.99 -0.61 1.98
C PHE A 110 6.36 0.72 2.37
N SER A 111 7.05 1.81 2.02
CA SER A 111 6.57 3.19 2.20
C SER A 111 6.79 4.03 0.98
#